data_AF-A0A354X2V1-F1
#
_entry.id   AF-A0A354X2V1-F1
#
_cell.length_a   1.000
_cell.length_b   1.000
_cell.length_c   1.000
_cell.angle_alpha   90.00
_cell.angle_beta   90.00
_cell.angle_gamma   90.00
#
_symmetry.space_group_name_H-M   'P 1'
#
loop_
_entity.id
_entity.type
_entity.pdbx_description
1 polymer ?
#
loop_
_entity_poly.entity_id
_entity_poly.type
_entity_poly.pdbx_seq_one_letter_code
_entity_poly.pdbx_strand_id
1 'polypeptide(L)'
;EEMPGEEGYPAYLTSRLAQFYERAGIVKCLGSDGRIGTLSAIGAVSPPGGDLSEPVTQATLRIVKVFWGLDASLAYRRHFPAINC
;
A
#
# COMPACT_ATOMS: atom_id res chain seq x y z
N GLU A 1 -9.54 26.94 -4.38
CA GLU A 1 -8.25 26.38 -4.83
C GLU A 1 -7.80 25.41 -3.74
N GLU A 2 -7.69 24.12 -4.03
CA GLU A 2 -7.18 23.17 -3.03
C GLU A 2 -5.68 23.42 -2.84
N MET A 3 -5.23 23.56 -1.59
CA MET A 3 -3.80 23.70 -1.31
C MET A 3 -3.08 22.40 -1.72
N PRO A 4 -2.06 22.46 -2.59
CA PRO A 4 -1.31 21.27 -2.95
C PRO A 4 -0.53 20.75 -1.73
N GLY A 5 -0.51 19.43 -1.56
CA GLY A 5 0.40 18.73 -0.67
C GLY A 5 1.77 18.52 -1.31
N GLU A 6 2.56 17.61 -0.74
CA GLU A 6 3.89 17.27 -1.27
C GLU A 6 3.81 16.77 -2.72
N GLU A 7 4.74 17.25 -3.56
CA GLU A 7 4.88 16.92 -4.99
C GLU A 7 3.59 17.07 -5.84
N GLY A 8 2.66 17.95 -5.43
CA GLY A 8 1.43 18.20 -6.17
C GLY A 8 0.31 17.19 -5.91
N TYR A 9 0.51 16.23 -5.00
CA TYR A 9 -0.56 15.38 -4.50
C TYR A 9 -1.50 16.16 -3.57
N PRO A 10 -2.78 15.80 -3.49
CA PRO A 10 -3.68 16.45 -2.54
C PRO A 10 -3.27 16.18 -1.10
N ALA A 11 -3.47 17.16 -0.21
CA ALA A 11 -3.12 17.06 1.22
C ALA A 11 -3.80 15.87 1.95
N TYR A 12 -4.89 15.34 1.38
CA TYR A 12 -5.64 14.19 1.91
C TYR A 12 -5.19 12.83 1.33
N LEU A 13 -4.07 12.75 0.59
CA LEU A 13 -3.58 11.49 0.03
C LEU A 13 -3.46 10.38 1.10
N THR A 14 -2.71 10.64 2.16
CA THR A 14 -2.47 9.66 3.23
C THR A 14 -3.76 9.24 3.92
N SER A 15 -4.69 10.17 4.18
CA SER A 15 -5.96 9.84 4.83
C SER A 15 -6.87 9.01 3.92
N ARG A 16 -6.86 9.23 2.61
CA ARG A 16 -7.57 8.38 1.64
C ARG A 16 -7.00 6.97 1.57
N LEU A 17 -5.68 6.84 1.58
CA LEU A 17 -5.02 5.53 1.61
C LEU A 17 -5.33 4.79 2.93
N ALA A 18 -5.30 5.48 4.07
CA ALA A 18 -5.62 4.89 5.37
C ALA A 18 -7.07 4.38 5.41
N GLN A 19 -8.03 5.21 4.96
CA GLN A 19 -9.44 4.83 4.85
C GLN A 19 -9.67 3.57 4.02
N PHE A 20 -8.81 3.28 3.04
CA PHE A 20 -8.88 2.06 2.25
C PHE A 20 -8.28 0.85 2.99
N TYR A 21 -7.01 0.94 3.39
CA TYR A 21 -6.28 -0.21 3.94
C TYR A 21 -6.76 -0.61 5.34
N GLU A 22 -7.22 0.32 6.17
CA GLU A 22 -7.71 0.02 7.53
C GLU A 22 -9.03 -0.76 7.54
N ARG A 23 -9.68 -0.91 6.39
CA ARG A 23 -10.89 -1.75 6.25
C ARG A 23 -10.55 -3.24 6.13
N ALA A 24 -9.30 -3.59 5.86
CA ALA A 24 -8.82 -4.96 5.81
C ALA A 24 -8.50 -5.47 7.22
N GLY A 25 -8.82 -6.74 7.49
CA GLY A 25 -8.60 -7.36 8.78
C GLY A 25 -9.45 -8.60 9.00
N ILE A 26 -9.17 -9.28 10.11
CA ILE A 26 -10.01 -10.36 10.62
C ILE A 26 -11.09 -9.71 11.47
N VAL A 27 -12.36 -10.03 11.20
CA VAL A 27 -13.50 -9.41 11.86
C VAL A 27 -14.51 -10.46 12.30
N LYS A 28 -15.19 -10.20 13.42
CA LYS A 28 -16.40 -10.93 13.77
C LYS A 28 -17.57 -10.33 12.98
N CYS A 29 -18.21 -11.13 12.14
CA CYS A 29 -19.34 -10.69 11.35
C CYS A 29 -20.55 -10.38 12.25
N LEU A 30 -21.36 -9.43 11.82
CA LEU A 30 -22.66 -9.16 12.45
C LEU A 30 -23.60 -10.36 12.26
N GLY A 31 -24.52 -10.55 13.21
CA GLY A 31 -25.49 -11.65 13.25
C GLY A 31 -25.33 -12.56 14.47
N SER A 32 -26.21 -13.56 14.57
CA SER A 32 -26.29 -14.49 15.71
C SER A 32 -25.22 -15.58 15.70
N ASP A 33 -24.68 -15.91 14.53
CA ASP A 33 -23.96 -17.16 14.33
C ASP A 33 -22.47 -17.09 14.71
N GLY A 34 -22.02 -15.95 15.25
CA GLY A 34 -20.64 -15.77 15.73
C GLY A 34 -19.55 -15.92 14.67
N ARG A 35 -19.89 -15.77 13.38
CA ARG A 35 -18.97 -16.00 12.25
C ARG A 35 -17.75 -15.08 12.29
N ILE A 36 -16.59 -15.63 11.94
CA ILE A 36 -15.35 -14.89 11.75
C ILE A 36 -15.07 -14.81 10.25
N GLY A 37 -14.87 -13.60 9.75
CA GLY A 37 -14.48 -13.31 8.37
C GLY A 37 -13.10 -12.67 8.31
N THR A 38 -12.51 -12.68 7.12
CA THR A 38 -11.23 -12.03 6.87
C THR A 38 -11.25 -11.31 5.53
N LEU A 39 -10.65 -10.13 5.49
CA LEU A 39 -10.39 -9.36 4.29
C LEU A 39 -8.91 -9.01 4.24
N SER A 40 -8.21 -9.43 3.20
CA SER A 40 -6.82 -9.05 2.94
C SER A 40 -6.77 -8.06 1.78
N ALA A 41 -6.09 -6.94 1.96
CA ALA A 41 -5.83 -5.97 0.91
C ALA A 41 -4.37 -6.08 0.45
N ILE A 42 -4.17 -6.20 -0.87
CA ILE A 42 -2.85 -6.20 -1.51
C ILE A 42 -2.87 -5.08 -2.55
N GLY A 43 -1.95 -4.13 -2.43
CA GLY A 43 -1.83 -3.00 -3.34
C GLY A 43 -0.47 -3.00 -4.04
N ALA A 44 -0.48 -2.66 -5.33
CA ALA A 44 0.73 -2.37 -6.09
C ALA A 44 0.92 -0.85 -6.19
N VAL A 45 2.11 -0.37 -5.86
CA VAL A 45 2.52 1.03 -6.03
C VAL A 45 3.61 1.09 -7.07
N SER A 46 3.52 2.04 -8.00
CA SER A 46 4.46 2.22 -9.11
C SER A 46 5.17 3.56 -8.98
N PRO A 47 6.23 3.66 -8.17
CA PRO A 47 6.95 4.91 -7.98
C PRO A 47 7.70 5.32 -9.27
N PRO A 48 7.73 6.63 -9.61
CA PRO A 48 8.52 7.13 -10.72
C PRO A 48 10.00 6.78 -10.54
N GLY A 49 10.59 6.10 -11.53
CA GLY A 49 12.00 5.72 -11.49
C GLY A 49 12.38 4.69 -10.42
N GLY A 50 11.41 4.08 -9.73
CA GLY A 50 11.69 3.21 -8.59
C GLY A 50 12.02 3.95 -7.28
N ASP A 51 11.78 5.26 -7.23
CA ASP A 51 12.08 6.07 -6.05
C ASP A 51 11.07 5.83 -4.93
N LEU A 52 11.49 5.12 -3.88
CA LEU A 52 10.62 4.83 -2.74
C LEU A 52 10.39 6.04 -1.82
N SER A 53 11.08 7.16 -2.02
CA SER A 53 10.93 8.37 -1.20
C SER A 53 9.74 9.23 -1.62
N GLU A 54 9.11 8.94 -2.75
CA GLU A 54 7.96 9.68 -3.27
C GLU A 54 6.71 9.55 -2.36
N PRO A 55 5.81 10.56 -2.36
CA PRO A 55 4.73 10.68 -1.38
C PRO A 55 3.75 9.51 -1.31
N VAL A 56 3.40 8.87 -2.43
CA VAL A 56 2.46 7.73 -2.49
C VAL A 56 3.08 6.49 -1.84
N THR A 57 4.35 6.20 -2.14
CA THR A 57 5.09 5.09 -1.55
C THR A 57 5.29 5.34 -0.06
N GLN A 58 5.73 6.52 0.34
CA GLN A 58 5.90 6.87 1.76
C GLN A 58 4.58 6.79 2.53
N ALA A 59 3.48 7.31 1.97
CA ALA A 59 2.17 7.21 2.59
C ALA A 59 1.70 5.75 2.70
N THR A 60 1.91 4.94 1.66
CA THR A 60 1.53 3.52 1.66
C THR A 60 2.33 2.73 2.71
N LEU A 61 3.65 2.91 2.77
CA LEU A 61 4.54 2.24 3.71
C LEU A 61 4.20 2.53 5.18
N ARG A 62 3.66 3.72 5.48
CA ARG A 62 3.21 4.07 6.84
C ARG A 62 1.96 3.30 7.28
N ILE A 63 1.16 2.82 6.33
CA ILE A 63 -0.15 2.21 6.61
C ILE A 63 -0.08 0.68 6.55
N VAL A 64 0.52 0.14 5.49
CA VAL A 64 0.58 -1.31 5.25
C VAL A 64 1.47 -2.01 6.28
N LYS A 65 1.14 -3.27 6.57
CA LYS A 65 1.90 -4.08 7.54
C LYS A 65 3.00 -4.92 6.90
N VAL A 66 2.91 -5.17 5.60
CA VAL A 66 3.86 -5.97 4.83
C VAL A 66 4.21 -5.20 3.56
N PHE A 67 5.49 -5.20 3.21
CA PHE A 67 6.01 -4.57 2.01
C PHE A 67 6.86 -5.57 1.23
N TRP A 68 6.59 -5.70 -0.07
CA TRP A 68 7.42 -6.46 -1.00
C TRP A 68 8.04 -5.50 -2.00
N GLY A 69 9.30 -5.12 -1.77
CA GLY A 69 10.06 -4.27 -2.69
C GLY A 69 10.48 -5.08 -3.92
N LEU A 70 10.06 -4.64 -5.11
CA LEU A 70 10.49 -5.25 -6.36
C LEU A 70 11.76 -4.55 -6.88
N ASP A 71 12.78 -5.34 -7.23
CA ASP A 71 14.09 -4.85 -7.66
C ASP A 71 14.30 -4.98 -9.18
N ALA A 72 14.53 -3.85 -9.84
CA ALA A 72 14.78 -3.81 -11.28
C ALA A 72 16.04 -4.59 -11.69
N SER A 73 17.08 -4.65 -10.84
CA SER A 73 18.32 -5.40 -11.10
C SER A 73 18.11 -6.92 -11.05
N LEU A 74 17.20 -7.40 -10.19
CA LEU A 74 16.80 -8.81 -10.16
C LEU A 74 16.00 -9.16 -11.41
N ALA A 75 15.04 -8.31 -11.78
CA ALA A 75 14.26 -8.49 -13.00
C ALA A 75 15.14 -8.47 -14.26
N TYR A 76 16.11 -7.56 -14.34
CA TYR A 76 17.05 -7.48 -15.46
C TYR A 76 17.92 -8.74 -15.60
N ARG A 77 18.30 -9.34 -14.46
CA ARG A 77 19.01 -10.63 -14.41
C ARG A 77 18.10 -11.85 -14.60
N ARG A 78 16.81 -11.65 -14.89
CA ARG A 78 15.78 -12.70 -15.01
C ARG A 78 15.64 -13.57 -13.76
N HIS A 79 15.93 -13.00 -12.59
CA HIS A 79 15.69 -13.65 -11.30
C HIS A 79 14.23 -13.41 -10.88
N PHE A 80 13.46 -14.49 -10.72
CA PHE A 80 12.05 -14.42 -10.35
C PHE A 80 11.72 -15.32 -9.15
N PRO A 81 10.93 -14.81 -8.18
CA PRO A 81 10.37 -13.45 -8.11
C PRO A 81 11.45 -12.40 -7.85
N ALA A 82 11.31 -11.21 -8.46
CA ALA A 82 12.29 -10.12 -8.36
C ALA A 82 12.12 -9.33 -7.04
N ILE A 83 11.99 -10.02 -5.91
CA ILE A 83 11.77 -9.43 -4.59
C ILE A 83 13.13 -9.16 -3.93
N ASN A 84 13.32 -7.93 -3.44
CA ASN A 84 14.46 -7.58 -2.61
C ASN A 84 14.15 -7.96 -1.15
N CYS A 85 14.98 -8.85 -0.58
CA CYS A 85 14.84 -9.40 0.78
C CYS A 85 15.94 -8.87 1.70
#